data_AF-A0A5P6P016-F1
#
_entry.id   AF-A0A5P6P016-F1
#
_cell.length_a   1.000
_cell.length_b   1.000
_cell.length_c   1.000
_cell.angle_alpha   90.00
_cell.angle_beta   90.00
_cell.angle_gamma   90.00
#
_symmetry.space_group_name_H-M   'P 1'
#
loop_
_entity.id
_entity.type
_entity.pdbx_description
1 polymer ?
#
loop_
_entity_poly.entity_id
_entity_poly.type
_entity_poly.pdbx_seq_one_letter_code
_entity_poly.pdbx_strand_id
1 'polypeptide(L)'
;MPTLIAVVAALLVGLCSANAAPQQLYGKGIHIQYTVTATIETPRGPHSGTSSVDRTIYVSNTGRLFERAVWSTRGARGVSDNSPGATTNKAGEARGMSFRGNELVAHIAYLSGAGRMTIHFDPTFSTCDGELVFGAEPGKAMSRRAIGGSGTFQFRSLQPSRITCSVTAGNPLQ
;
A
#
# COMPACT_ATOMS: atom_id res chain seq x y z
N MET A 1 -30.23 17.14 -54.78
CA MET A 1 -30.16 16.06 -53.77
C MET A 1 -28.77 16.08 -53.14
N PRO A 2 -28.57 16.60 -51.92
CA PRO A 2 -27.35 16.35 -51.18
C PRO A 2 -27.64 15.41 -50.00
N THR A 3 -26.95 14.27 -49.99
CA THR A 3 -27.01 13.26 -48.95
C THR A 3 -26.14 13.72 -47.77
N LEU A 4 -26.75 14.02 -46.62
CA LEU A 4 -26.04 14.31 -45.37
C LEU A 4 -25.50 12.99 -44.79
N ILE A 5 -24.18 12.86 -44.66
CA ILE A 5 -23.53 11.79 -43.91
C ILE A 5 -23.33 12.30 -42.48
N ALA A 6 -24.12 11.79 -41.53
CA ALA A 6 -23.94 12.04 -40.11
C ALA A 6 -22.98 10.99 -39.51
N VAL A 7 -21.77 11.40 -39.16
CA VAL A 7 -20.81 10.56 -38.42
C VAL A 7 -21.14 10.63 -36.94
N VAL A 8 -21.73 9.57 -36.40
CA VAL A 8 -21.97 9.41 -34.95
C VAL A 8 -20.69 8.90 -34.30
N ALA A 9 -19.94 9.79 -33.66
CA ALA A 9 -18.80 9.44 -32.82
C ALA A 9 -19.31 8.87 -31.48
N ALA A 10 -19.37 7.55 -31.37
CA ALA A 10 -19.67 6.87 -30.11
C ALA A 10 -18.46 7.00 -29.15
N LEU A 11 -18.55 7.93 -28.19
CA LEU A 11 -17.66 7.97 -27.04
C LEU A 11 -17.89 6.71 -26.19
N LEU A 12 -17.03 5.70 -26.37
CA LEU A 12 -16.82 4.62 -25.42
C LEU A 12 -16.18 5.21 -24.16
N VAL A 13 -17.01 5.76 -23.28
CA VAL A 13 -16.62 6.07 -21.91
C VAL A 13 -16.43 4.73 -21.21
N GLY A 14 -15.21 4.19 -21.27
CA GLY A 14 -14.83 3.00 -20.55
C GLY A 14 -15.08 3.24 -19.06
N LEU A 15 -16.10 2.58 -18.52
CA LEU A 15 -16.33 2.50 -17.09
C LEU A 15 -15.06 1.87 -16.50
N CYS A 16 -14.20 2.68 -15.89
CA CYS A 16 -13.17 2.18 -15.00
C CYS A 16 -13.89 1.50 -13.82
N SER A 17 -14.24 0.24 -14.00
CA SER A 17 -14.63 -0.63 -12.89
C SER A 17 -13.42 -0.67 -11.96
N ALA A 18 -13.49 0.11 -10.88
CA ALA A 18 -12.65 -0.14 -9.73
C ALA A 18 -12.87 -1.62 -9.37
N ASN A 19 -11.86 -2.45 -9.61
CA ASN A 19 -11.95 -3.88 -9.34
C ASN A 19 -12.31 -4.06 -7.87
N ALA A 20 -13.53 -4.54 -7.64
CA ALA A 20 -14.03 -4.85 -6.31
C ALA A 20 -13.14 -5.91 -5.67
N ALA A 21 -13.15 -5.95 -4.34
CA ALA A 21 -12.51 -7.02 -3.62
C ALA A 21 -13.12 -8.39 -4.00
N PRO A 22 -12.31 -9.46 -4.12
CA PRO A 22 -12.83 -10.81 -4.26
C PRO A 22 -13.85 -11.12 -3.16
N GLN A 23 -15.02 -11.64 -3.53
CA GLN A 23 -16.08 -11.97 -2.56
C GLN A 23 -15.60 -12.98 -1.51
N GLN A 24 -14.64 -13.83 -1.87
CA GLN A 24 -13.99 -14.78 -0.97
C GLN A 24 -13.30 -14.09 0.22
N LEU A 25 -12.90 -12.82 0.07
CA LEU A 25 -12.29 -12.03 1.15
C LEU A 25 -13.31 -11.26 1.99
N TYR A 26 -14.59 -11.24 1.61
CA TYR A 26 -15.58 -10.45 2.36
C TYR A 26 -15.71 -10.96 3.80
N GLY A 27 -15.66 -10.01 4.74
CA GLY A 27 -15.71 -10.33 6.16
C GLY A 27 -14.43 -10.98 6.70
N LYS A 28 -13.29 -10.86 6.00
CA LYS A 28 -12.01 -11.44 6.40
C LYS A 28 -10.94 -10.38 6.70
N GLY A 29 -10.06 -10.73 7.62
CA GLY A 29 -8.81 -10.05 7.90
C GLY A 29 -7.65 -10.66 7.09
N ILE A 30 -6.77 -9.82 6.59
CA ILE A 30 -5.52 -10.20 5.93
C ILE A 30 -4.39 -9.64 6.81
N HIS A 31 -3.59 -10.52 7.41
CA HIS A 31 -2.47 -10.17 8.26
C HIS A 31 -1.17 -10.29 7.47
N ILE A 32 -0.43 -9.21 7.37
CA ILE A 32 0.74 -9.05 6.51
C ILE A 32 1.93 -8.66 7.38
N GLN A 33 3.03 -9.38 7.24
CA GLN A 33 4.26 -9.12 7.98
C GLN A 33 5.45 -9.00 7.04
N TYR A 34 6.29 -8.01 7.31
CA TYR A 34 7.56 -7.82 6.63
C TYR A 34 8.48 -6.93 7.46
N THR A 35 9.75 -6.91 7.10
CA THR A 35 10.72 -5.95 7.62
C THR A 35 11.29 -5.10 6.49
N VAL A 36 11.79 -3.93 6.84
CA VAL A 36 12.55 -3.06 5.94
C VAL A 36 13.82 -2.65 6.66
N THR A 37 14.96 -3.04 6.11
CA THR A 37 16.26 -2.52 6.52
C THR A 37 16.57 -1.30 5.66
N ALA A 38 16.85 -0.17 6.32
CA ALA A 38 17.10 1.09 5.65
C ALA A 38 18.39 1.72 6.17
N THR A 39 19.14 2.36 5.28
CA THR A 39 20.17 3.32 5.66
C THR A 39 19.63 4.71 5.35
N ILE A 40 19.52 5.55 6.38
CA ILE A 40 19.02 6.92 6.28
C ILE A 40 20.14 7.93 6.47
N GLU A 41 20.06 9.06 5.79
CA GLU A 41 20.93 10.20 6.05
C GLU A 41 20.40 11.00 7.23
N THR A 42 21.27 11.31 8.19
CA THR A 42 20.97 12.17 9.34
C THR A 42 22.03 13.28 9.46
N PRO A 43 21.78 14.35 10.23
CA PRO A 43 22.82 15.37 10.48
C PRO A 43 24.11 14.85 11.12
N ARG A 44 24.10 13.63 11.70
CA ARG A 44 25.27 12.96 12.30
C ARG A 44 25.94 11.96 11.35
N GLY A 45 25.48 11.90 10.08
CA GLY A 45 25.90 10.93 9.08
C GLY A 45 24.90 9.79 8.87
N PRO A 46 25.28 8.78 8.05
CA PRO A 46 24.41 7.65 7.73
C PRO A 46 24.10 6.80 8.96
N HIS A 47 22.84 6.39 9.08
CA HIS A 47 22.39 5.48 10.13
C HIS A 47 21.58 4.33 9.53
N SER A 48 21.91 3.10 9.89
CA SER A 48 21.20 1.90 9.44
C SER A 48 20.31 1.32 10.54
N GLY A 49 19.12 0.88 10.17
CA GLY A 49 18.20 0.22 11.08
C GLY A 49 17.18 -0.63 10.36
N THR A 50 16.57 -1.55 11.09
CA THR A 50 15.47 -2.39 10.61
C THR A 50 14.18 -1.97 11.28
N SER A 51 13.14 -1.80 10.47
CA SER A 51 11.77 -1.66 10.96
C SER A 51 10.99 -2.94 10.66
N SER A 52 10.27 -3.45 11.64
CA SER A 52 9.26 -4.49 11.43
C SER A 52 7.89 -3.83 11.24
N VAL A 53 7.10 -4.36 10.32
CA VAL A 53 5.75 -3.91 10.04
C VAL A 53 4.80 -5.09 10.14
N ASP A 54 3.77 -4.92 10.97
CA ASP A 54 2.59 -5.77 11.03
C ASP A 54 1.41 -4.97 10.49
N ARG A 55 0.85 -5.41 9.38
CA ARG A 55 -0.23 -4.72 8.67
C ARG A 55 -1.43 -5.65 8.61
N THR A 56 -2.55 -5.17 9.14
CA THR A 56 -3.83 -5.86 9.10
C THR A 56 -4.78 -5.10 8.19
N ILE A 57 -5.33 -5.80 7.20
CA ILE A 57 -6.31 -5.26 6.26
C ILE A 57 -7.61 -6.04 6.44
N TYR A 58 -8.69 -5.35 6.79
CA TYR A 58 -10.01 -5.94 6.86
C TYR A 58 -10.81 -5.60 5.61
N VAL A 59 -11.39 -6.61 4.98
CA VAL A 59 -12.33 -6.44 3.87
C VAL A 59 -13.74 -6.60 4.42
N SER A 60 -14.54 -5.55 4.38
CA SER A 60 -15.92 -5.62 4.88
C SER A 60 -16.78 -6.57 4.06
N ASN A 61 -17.96 -6.90 4.59
CA ASN A 61 -19.00 -7.63 3.84
C ASN A 61 -19.50 -6.90 2.57
N THR A 62 -19.11 -5.64 2.39
CA THR A 62 -19.40 -4.81 1.21
C THR A 62 -18.15 -4.52 0.37
N GLY A 63 -17.03 -5.23 0.62
CA GLY A 63 -15.79 -5.09 -0.14
C GLY A 63 -14.97 -3.84 0.17
N ARG A 64 -15.28 -3.11 1.26
CA ARG A 64 -14.53 -1.91 1.68
C ARG A 64 -13.29 -2.31 2.46
N LEU A 65 -12.16 -1.66 2.17
CA LEU A 65 -10.87 -1.95 2.79
C LEU A 65 -10.61 -1.04 4.00
N PHE A 66 -10.38 -1.63 5.16
CA PHE A 66 -9.89 -0.96 6.36
C PHE A 66 -8.48 -1.43 6.64
N GLU A 67 -7.61 -0.54 7.09
CA GLU A 67 -6.22 -0.91 7.36
C GLU A 67 -5.77 -0.40 8.72
N ARG A 68 -5.10 -1.26 9.47
CA ARG A 68 -4.20 -0.89 10.57
C ARG A 68 -2.80 -1.34 10.23
N ALA A 69 -1.83 -0.45 10.39
CA ALA A 69 -0.42 -0.79 10.34
C ALA A 69 0.23 -0.45 11.67
N VAL A 70 0.96 -1.41 12.21
CA VAL A 70 1.81 -1.28 13.38
C VAL A 70 3.25 -1.41 12.90
N TRP A 71 4.07 -0.42 13.20
CA TRP A 71 5.48 -0.46 12.88
C TRP A 71 6.29 -0.36 14.17
N SER A 72 7.45 -1.01 14.18
CA SER A 72 8.42 -0.89 15.26
C SER A 72 9.83 -0.84 14.71
N THR A 73 10.69 -0.14 15.44
CA THR A 73 12.15 -0.11 15.29
C THR A 73 12.75 -0.39 16.66
N ARG A 74 14.08 -0.39 16.79
CA ARG A 74 14.77 -0.60 18.07
C ARG A 74 14.35 0.39 19.18
N GLY A 75 13.92 1.61 18.82
CA GLY A 75 13.63 2.68 19.79
C GLY A 75 12.25 3.31 19.68
N ALA A 76 11.40 2.85 18.76
CA ALA A 76 10.09 3.43 18.54
C ALA A 76 9.08 2.40 18.07
N ARG A 77 7.81 2.62 18.41
CA ARG A 77 6.66 1.88 17.91
C ARG A 77 5.55 2.85 17.58
N GLY A 78 4.83 2.61 16.51
CA GLY A 78 3.69 3.43 16.13
C GLY A 78 2.58 2.63 15.47
N VAL A 79 1.40 3.23 15.46
CA VAL A 79 0.18 2.68 14.86
C VAL A 79 -0.41 3.72 13.91
N SER A 80 -0.93 3.25 12.78
CA SER A 80 -1.72 4.05 11.86
C SER A 80 -2.94 3.28 11.39
N ASP A 81 -4.12 3.88 11.54
CA ASP A 81 -5.38 3.40 10.99
C ASP A 81 -5.75 4.19 9.73
N ASN A 82 -6.34 3.54 8.76
CA ASN A 82 -6.86 4.16 7.55
C ASN A 82 -8.26 3.65 7.27
N SER A 83 -9.18 4.60 7.09
CA SER A 83 -10.56 4.33 6.70
C SER A 83 -10.65 3.90 5.22
N PRO A 84 -11.77 3.31 4.79
CA PRO A 84 -11.94 2.92 3.40
C PRO A 84 -11.88 4.10 2.45
N GLY A 85 -11.09 3.94 1.39
CA GLY A 85 -10.86 4.99 0.39
C GLY A 85 -9.89 6.08 0.84
N ALA A 86 -9.18 5.92 1.96
CA ALA A 86 -8.17 6.88 2.40
C ALA A 86 -7.11 7.09 1.31
N THR A 87 -7.02 8.33 0.83
CA THR A 87 -6.08 8.77 -0.20
C THR A 87 -4.77 9.30 0.38
N THR A 88 -4.72 9.52 1.70
CA THR A 88 -3.52 9.97 2.43
C THR A 88 -3.34 9.20 3.73
N ASN A 89 -2.09 8.98 4.15
CA ASN A 89 -1.80 8.43 5.48
C ASN A 89 -1.64 9.54 6.55
N LYS A 90 -1.34 9.14 7.80
CA LYS A 90 -1.10 10.06 8.93
C LYS A 90 0.06 11.05 8.71
N ALA A 91 1.00 10.75 7.81
CA ALA A 91 2.09 11.64 7.43
C ALA A 91 1.74 12.56 6.24
N GLY A 92 0.50 12.52 5.73
CA GLY A 92 0.06 13.29 4.55
C GLY A 92 0.63 12.74 3.24
N GLU A 93 1.09 11.50 3.22
CA GLU A 93 1.62 10.83 2.02
C GLU A 93 0.46 10.24 1.22
N ALA A 94 0.42 10.54 -0.08
CA ALA A 94 -0.60 10.00 -0.97
C ALA A 94 -0.48 8.48 -1.03
N ARG A 95 -1.62 7.78 -1.01
CA ARG A 95 -1.67 6.33 -0.94
C ARG A 95 -2.92 5.80 -1.62
N GLY A 96 -2.88 4.51 -1.93
CA GLY A 96 -4.03 3.81 -2.47
C GLY A 96 -3.88 2.30 -2.32
N MET A 97 -5.02 1.61 -2.41
CA MET A 97 -5.08 0.16 -2.34
C MET A 97 -6.24 -0.31 -3.22
N SER A 98 -6.00 -1.33 -4.03
CA SER A 98 -7.01 -1.88 -4.94
C SER A 98 -6.71 -3.33 -5.27
N PHE A 99 -7.75 -4.09 -5.58
CA PHE A 99 -7.60 -5.44 -6.09
C PHE A 99 -7.36 -5.45 -7.61
N ARG A 100 -6.66 -6.49 -8.08
CA ARG A 100 -6.42 -6.81 -9.48
C ARG A 100 -6.51 -8.33 -9.62
N GLY A 101 -7.71 -8.87 -9.85
CA GLY A 101 -7.94 -10.31 -9.82
C GLY A 101 -7.67 -10.89 -8.43
N ASN A 102 -6.72 -11.81 -8.34
CA ASN A 102 -6.25 -12.45 -7.10
C ASN A 102 -5.07 -11.71 -6.45
N GLU A 103 -4.86 -10.44 -6.79
CA GLU A 103 -3.81 -9.61 -6.19
C GLU A 103 -4.40 -8.41 -5.46
N LEU A 104 -3.77 -8.05 -4.35
CA LEU A 104 -3.94 -6.75 -3.72
C LEU A 104 -2.72 -5.88 -4.00
N VAL A 105 -2.93 -4.75 -4.65
CA VAL A 105 -1.87 -3.77 -4.92
C VAL A 105 -2.09 -2.55 -4.05
N ALA A 106 -1.09 -2.23 -3.23
CA ALA A 106 -1.04 -1.00 -2.45
C ALA A 106 0.16 -0.14 -2.88
N HIS A 107 -0.01 1.17 -2.83
CA HIS A 107 1.07 2.10 -3.14
C HIS A 107 1.06 3.27 -2.16
N ILE A 108 2.24 3.89 -2.04
CA ILE A 108 2.46 5.10 -1.26
C ILE A 108 3.47 5.98 -1.97
N ALA A 109 3.15 7.27 -2.11
CA ALA A 109 4.05 8.28 -2.65
C ALA A 109 4.70 9.04 -1.50
N TYR A 110 6.03 9.07 -1.49
CA TYR A 110 6.81 9.81 -0.50
C TYR A 110 7.05 11.26 -0.96
N LEU A 111 7.94 11.99 -0.28
CA LEU A 111 8.34 13.33 -0.74
C LEU A 111 9.10 13.28 -2.07
N SER A 112 9.89 12.23 -2.25
CA SER A 112 10.54 11.86 -3.50
C SER A 112 10.54 10.35 -3.57
N GLY A 113 10.05 9.80 -4.68
CA GLY A 113 9.91 8.35 -4.88
C GLY A 113 8.63 7.74 -4.29
N ALA A 114 8.51 6.42 -4.42
CA ALA A 114 7.30 5.69 -4.03
C ALA A 114 7.62 4.26 -3.56
N GLY A 115 6.70 3.68 -2.80
CA GLY A 115 6.65 2.26 -2.49
C GLY A 115 5.43 1.59 -3.14
N ARG A 116 5.60 0.37 -3.64
CA ARG A 116 4.52 -0.49 -4.13
C ARG A 116 4.60 -1.85 -3.46
N MET A 117 3.48 -2.27 -2.88
CA MET A 117 3.28 -3.60 -2.31
C MET A 117 2.31 -4.37 -3.20
N THR A 118 2.68 -5.60 -3.56
CA THR A 118 1.80 -6.53 -4.26
C THR A 118 1.68 -7.79 -3.43
N ILE A 119 0.45 -8.16 -3.08
CA ILE A 119 0.10 -9.38 -2.35
C ILE A 119 -0.62 -10.32 -3.31
N HIS A 120 -0.15 -11.56 -3.40
CA HIS A 120 -0.74 -12.63 -4.21
C HIS A 120 -1.46 -13.60 -3.28
N PHE A 121 -2.77 -13.78 -3.49
CA PHE A 121 -3.54 -14.77 -2.76
C PHE A 121 -3.42 -16.14 -3.42
N ASP A 122 -3.36 -17.19 -2.60
CA ASP A 122 -3.60 -18.54 -3.09
C ASP A 122 -5.05 -18.68 -3.62
N PRO A 123 -5.36 -19.71 -4.42
CA PRO A 123 -6.69 -19.89 -4.99
C PRO A 123 -7.83 -20.04 -3.95
N THR A 124 -7.50 -20.37 -2.71
CA THR A 124 -8.45 -20.56 -1.60
C THR A 124 -8.65 -19.30 -0.76
N PHE A 125 -7.85 -18.26 -0.98
CA PHE A 125 -7.78 -17.04 -0.16
C PHE A 125 -7.55 -17.34 1.33
N SER A 126 -6.72 -18.34 1.65
CA SER A 126 -6.37 -18.70 3.04
C SER A 126 -4.99 -18.19 3.44
N THR A 127 -4.05 -18.22 2.49
CA THR A 127 -2.69 -17.71 2.64
C THR A 127 -2.35 -16.78 1.48
N CYS A 128 -1.29 -16.01 1.68
CA CYS A 128 -0.75 -15.15 0.65
C CYS A 128 0.74 -14.89 0.87
N ASP A 129 1.40 -14.48 -0.19
CA ASP A 129 2.75 -13.95 -0.16
C ASP A 129 2.84 -12.69 -1.01
N GLY A 130 3.99 -12.03 -1.04
CA GLY A 130 4.09 -10.80 -1.78
C GLY A 130 5.47 -10.19 -1.83
N GLU A 131 5.50 -9.04 -2.49
CA GLU A 131 6.69 -8.23 -2.68
C GLU A 131 6.43 -6.78 -2.29
N LEU A 132 7.49 -6.12 -1.83
CA LEU A 132 7.53 -4.69 -1.60
C LEU A 132 8.69 -4.14 -2.42
N VAL A 133 8.40 -3.15 -3.26
CA VAL A 133 9.40 -2.50 -4.12
C VAL A 133 9.37 -1.01 -3.84
N PHE A 134 10.56 -0.42 -3.81
CA PHE A 134 10.76 1.02 -3.66
C PHE A 134 11.39 1.58 -4.94
N GLY A 135 10.87 2.70 -5.44
CA GLY A 135 11.40 3.39 -6.62
C GLY A 135 11.69 4.84 -6.30
N ALA A 136 12.91 5.29 -6.61
CA ALA A 136 13.28 6.70 -6.52
C ALA A 136 12.90 7.44 -7.82
N GLU A 137 12.71 8.75 -7.73
CA GLU A 137 12.60 9.60 -8.92
C GLU A 137 13.97 9.70 -9.63
N PRO A 138 14.00 9.79 -10.96
CA PRO A 138 15.26 9.98 -11.69
C PRO A 138 16.06 11.17 -11.16
N GLY A 139 17.32 10.93 -10.80
CA GLY A 139 18.24 11.97 -10.32
C GLY A 139 17.97 12.48 -8.90
N LYS A 140 17.05 11.88 -8.13
CA LYS A 140 16.76 12.28 -6.75
C LYS A 140 16.89 11.12 -5.78
N ALA A 141 17.45 11.41 -4.60
CA ALA A 141 17.34 10.48 -3.48
C ALA A 141 15.88 10.31 -3.06
N MET A 142 15.50 9.10 -2.65
CA MET A 142 14.20 8.88 -2.04
C MET A 142 14.16 9.60 -0.69
N SER A 143 13.09 10.32 -0.41
CA SER A 143 12.94 11.05 0.85
C SER A 143 11.54 10.94 1.40
N ARG A 144 11.44 10.95 2.73
CA ARG A 144 10.19 10.69 3.45
C ARG A 144 10.01 11.65 4.61
N ARG A 145 8.76 11.97 4.93
CA ARG A 145 8.42 12.65 6.19
C ARG A 145 8.60 11.69 7.37
N ALA A 146 9.11 12.21 8.48
CA ALA A 146 9.12 11.47 9.74
C ALA A 146 7.69 11.14 10.17
N ILE A 147 7.47 9.89 10.60
CA ILE A 147 6.18 9.49 11.16
C ILE A 147 5.99 10.25 12.47
N GLY A 148 5.00 11.15 12.54
CA GLY A 148 4.80 12.06 13.68
C GLY A 148 5.11 13.54 13.38
N GLY A 149 5.55 13.87 12.17
CA GLY A 149 5.52 15.24 11.63
C GLY A 149 6.75 16.11 11.85
N SER A 150 7.69 15.74 12.72
CA SER A 150 8.92 16.50 12.91
C SER A 150 10.05 16.03 11.98
N GLY A 151 10.07 16.59 10.77
CA GLY A 151 11.22 16.53 9.86
C GLY A 151 11.11 15.54 8.70
N THR A 152 12.19 15.45 7.94
CA THR A 152 12.32 14.62 6.73
C THR A 152 13.64 13.88 6.78
N PHE A 153 13.70 12.70 6.20
CA PHE A 153 14.94 11.93 6.06
C PHE A 153 15.06 11.36 4.65
N GLN A 154 16.31 11.21 4.21
CA GLN A 154 16.63 10.65 2.90
C GLN A 154 17.09 9.21 3.07
N PHE A 155 16.64 8.33 2.18
CA PHE A 155 17.13 6.97 2.12
C PHE A 155 18.35 6.89 1.22
N ARG A 156 19.42 6.28 1.73
CA ARG A 156 20.55 5.79 0.92
C ARG A 156 20.29 4.40 0.38
N SER A 157 19.65 3.56 1.19
CA SER A 157 19.24 2.21 0.80
C SER A 157 17.95 1.80 1.48
N LEU A 158 17.19 0.95 0.80
CA LEU A 158 15.96 0.34 1.27
C LEU A 158 15.94 -1.12 0.81
N GLN A 159 15.97 -2.04 1.77
CA GLN A 159 15.94 -3.47 1.52
C GLN A 159 14.75 -4.09 2.26
N PRO A 160 13.61 -4.31 1.58
CA PRO A 160 12.49 -5.04 2.17
C PRO A 160 12.81 -6.54 2.26
N SER A 161 12.25 -7.19 3.28
CA SER A 161 12.16 -8.65 3.32
C SER A 161 11.08 -9.15 2.36
N ARG A 162 11.01 -10.47 2.19
CA ARG A 162 9.81 -11.11 1.64
C ARG A 162 8.61 -10.79 2.54
N ILE A 163 7.44 -10.67 1.92
CA ILE A 163 6.18 -10.54 2.64
C ILE A 163 5.63 -11.93 2.94
N THR A 164 5.15 -12.12 4.16
CA THR A 164 4.31 -13.26 4.54
C THR A 164 2.92 -12.76 4.92
N CYS A 165 1.87 -13.51 4.57
CA CYS A 165 0.54 -13.17 5.05
C CYS A 165 -0.41 -14.36 5.20
N SER A 166 -1.40 -14.16 6.08
CA SER A 166 -2.48 -15.10 6.36
C SER A 166 -3.83 -14.40 6.27
N VAL A 167 -4.86 -15.17 5.97
CA VAL A 167 -6.23 -14.68 5.90
C VAL A 167 -7.07 -15.37 6.97
N THR A 168 -7.76 -14.58 7.78
CA THR A 168 -8.57 -15.04 8.91
C THR A 168 -10.01 -14.55 8.78
N ALA A 169 -10.96 -15.34 9.26
CA ALA A 169 -12.35 -14.90 9.30
C ALA A 169 -12.56 -13.85 10.40
N GLY A 170 -13.45 -12.89 10.16
CA GLY A 170 -13.84 -11.86 11.12
C GLY A 170 -13.15 -10.51 10.90
N ASN A 171 -13.50 -9.55 11.74
CA ASN A 171 -12.90 -8.22 11.74
C ASN A 171 -11.82 -8.14 12.83
N PRO A 172 -10.53 -8.26 12.47
CA PRO A 172 -9.43 -8.19 13.44
C PRO A 172 -9.15 -6.77 13.99
N LEU A 173 -9.89 -5.76 13.53
CA LEU A 173 -9.71 -4.36 13.95
C LEU A 173 -10.68 -3.94 15.06
N GLN A 174 -11.56 -4.84 15.51
CA GLN A 174 -12.51 -4.63 16.60
C GLN A 174 -11.92 -4.98 17.96
#